data_AF-A0A2U1LXC0-F1
#
_entry.id   AF-A0A2U1LXC0-F1
#
_cell.length_a   1.000
_cell.length_b   1.000
_cell.length_c   1.000
_cell.angle_alpha   90.00
_cell.angle_beta   90.00
_cell.angle_gamma   90.00
#
_symmetry.space_group_name_H-M   'P 1'
#
loop_
_entity.id
_entity.type
_entity.pdbx_description
1 polymer ?
#
loop_
_entity_poly.entity_id
_entity_poly.type
_entity_poly.pdbx_seq_one_letter_code
_entity_poly.pdbx_strand_id
1 'polypeptide(L)'
;MFLLLIVSCGVQLTSIPPPGSLPRVKKEGIMIKRPVPWNYYQNVVTSSYSYVWWDWERWEKEIDWMALQGINLPLAFTGQESIWQKVFMVN
;
A
#
# COMPACT_ATOMS: atom_id res chain seq x y z
N MET A 1 -12.62 3.87 3.79
CA MET A 1 -12.26 4.78 4.89
C MET A 1 -12.85 4.33 6.23
N PHE A 2 -12.68 3.04 6.58
CA PHE A 2 -13.08 2.48 7.88
C PHE A 2 -11.86 1.97 8.67
N LEU A 3 -10.74 1.71 7.99
CA LEU A 3 -9.51 1.21 8.60
C LEU A 3 -8.64 2.28 9.26
N LEU A 4 -8.81 3.57 8.93
CA LEU A 4 -8.01 4.64 9.55
C LEU A 4 -8.32 4.85 11.04
N LEU A 5 -9.51 4.44 11.51
CA LEU A 5 -9.86 4.47 12.92
C LEU A 5 -9.18 3.37 13.75
N ILE A 6 -8.63 2.33 13.11
CA ILE A 6 -7.87 1.29 13.79
C ILE A 6 -6.50 1.84 14.25
N VAL A 7 -5.92 2.80 13.52
CA VAL A 7 -4.60 3.38 13.82
C VAL A 7 -4.65 4.31 15.04
N SER A 8 -5.74 5.04 15.27
CA SER A 8 -5.91 5.85 16.49
C SER A 8 -6.04 5.01 17.77
N CYS A 9 -6.25 3.69 17.64
CA CYS A 9 -6.30 2.75 18.76
C CYS A 9 -4.94 2.06 19.05
N GLY A 10 -3.85 2.44 18.36
CA GLY A 10 -2.54 1.79 18.53
C GLY A 10 -2.52 0.32 18.10
N VAL A 11 -3.53 -0.13 17.35
CA VAL A 11 -3.59 -1.49 16.84
C VAL A 11 -2.66 -1.56 15.64
N GLN A 12 -1.46 -2.12 15.85
CA GLN A 12 -0.70 -2.73 14.76
C GLN A 12 -1.64 -3.69 14.01
N LEU A 13 -1.54 -3.73 12.67
CA LEU A 13 -2.38 -4.56 11.77
C LEU A 13 -2.37 -6.07 12.10
N THR A 14 -1.66 -6.49 13.14
CA THR A 14 -1.57 -7.83 13.68
C THR A 14 -2.73 -8.22 14.61
N SER A 15 -3.53 -7.29 15.16
CA SER A 15 -4.60 -7.63 16.11
C SER A 15 -5.91 -6.85 15.92
N ILE A 16 -6.81 -7.36 15.06
CA ILE A 16 -8.15 -6.77 14.88
C ILE A 16 -9.00 -7.06 16.14
N PRO A 17 -9.53 -6.04 16.84
CA PRO A 17 -10.41 -6.25 17.99
C PRO A 17 -11.78 -6.83 17.55
N PRO A 18 -12.46 -7.59 18.41
CA PRO A 18 -13.74 -8.20 18.09
C PRO A 18 -14.81 -7.15 17.77
N PRO A 19 -15.76 -7.44 16.85
CA PRO A 19 -16.67 -6.46 16.25
C PRO A 19 -17.63 -5.74 17.23
N GLY A 20 -17.69 -6.15 18.49
CA GLY A 20 -18.52 -5.54 19.54
C GLY A 20 -17.86 -4.41 20.34
N SER A 21 -16.55 -4.17 20.18
CA SER A 21 -15.80 -3.16 20.98
C SER A 21 -15.38 -1.92 20.17
N LEU A 22 -15.90 -1.75 18.96
CA LEU A 22 -15.53 -0.62 18.11
C LEU A 22 -16.07 0.71 18.67
N PRO A 23 -15.23 1.74 18.81
CA PRO A 23 -15.66 3.03 19.34
C PRO A 23 -16.67 3.69 18.40
N ARG A 24 -17.75 4.24 18.97
CA ARG A 24 -18.79 4.92 18.20
C ARG A 24 -18.24 6.24 17.65
N VAL A 25 -18.19 6.36 16.33
CA VAL A 25 -17.82 7.61 15.66
C VAL A 25 -18.90 8.66 15.92
N LYS A 26 -18.51 9.90 16.23
CA LYS A 26 -19.45 11.03 16.40
C LYS A 26 -20.25 11.23 15.10
N LYS A 27 -21.53 11.58 15.21
CA LYS A 27 -22.44 11.79 14.07
C LYS A 27 -21.99 12.90 13.13
N GLU A 28 -21.21 13.84 13.64
CA GLU A 28 -20.51 14.87 12.87
C GLU A 28 -19.38 14.18 12.09
N GLY A 29 -19.62 13.92 10.81
CA GLY A 29 -18.66 13.21 9.95
C GLY A 29 -17.27 13.87 10.00
N ILE A 30 -16.23 13.06 10.16
CA ILE A 30 -14.85 13.53 10.19
C ILE A 30 -14.34 13.59 8.75
N MET A 31 -14.01 14.80 8.27
CA MET A 31 -13.36 14.99 6.98
C MET A 31 -11.88 15.26 7.19
N ILE A 32 -11.04 14.29 6.86
CA ILE A 32 -9.58 14.45 6.86
C ILE A 32 -9.15 14.68 5.42
N LYS A 33 -8.63 15.88 5.14
CA LYS A 33 -8.00 16.17 3.84
C LYS A 33 -6.49 16.07 3.99
N ARG A 34 -5.86 15.41 3.03
CA ARG A 34 -4.40 15.29 2.97
C ARG A 34 -3.79 16.65 2.57
N PRO A 35 -2.71 17.10 3.22
CA PRO A 35 -2.05 18.37 2.88
C PRO A 35 -1.23 18.29 1.59
N VAL A 36 -0.76 17.09 1.23
CA VAL A 36 0.07 16.84 0.03
C VAL A 36 -0.69 16.11 -1.07
N PRO A 37 -0.44 16.39 -2.35
CA PRO A 37 -1.11 15.72 -3.47
C PRO A 37 -0.54 14.34 -3.79
N TRP A 38 0.70 14.04 -3.39
CA TRP A 38 1.38 12.77 -3.70
C TRP A 38 2.10 12.22 -2.48
N ASN A 39 1.88 10.93 -2.20
CA ASN A 39 2.63 10.12 -1.25
C ASN A 39 3.36 9.06 -2.07
N TYR A 40 4.65 9.32 -2.29
CA TYR A 40 5.55 8.43 -2.98
C TYR A 40 5.99 7.29 -2.07
N TYR A 41 6.09 6.09 -2.64
CA TYR A 41 6.59 4.92 -1.93
C TYR A 41 7.48 4.08 -2.85
N GLN A 42 8.45 3.41 -2.21
CA GLN A 42 9.50 2.56 -2.79
C GLN A 42 10.73 3.31 -3.33
N ASN A 43 11.87 2.63 -3.33
CA ASN A 43 13.10 3.10 -3.98
C ASN A 43 13.46 2.10 -5.09
N VAL A 44 14.18 2.54 -6.11
CA VAL A 44 14.64 1.69 -7.22
C VAL A 44 15.41 0.46 -6.73
N VAL A 45 16.13 0.60 -5.62
CA VAL A 45 16.90 -0.49 -5.01
C VAL A 45 16.03 -1.52 -4.30
N THR A 46 14.83 -1.14 -3.86
CA THR A 46 13.94 -2.03 -3.10
C THR A 46 13.45 -3.20 -3.95
N SER A 47 13.34 -3.00 -5.27
CA SER A 47 13.04 -4.04 -6.25
C SER A 47 14.02 -5.22 -6.17
N SER A 48 15.32 -4.93 -6.05
CA SER A 48 16.37 -5.98 -6.01
C SER A 48 16.65 -6.52 -4.61
N TYR A 49 16.46 -5.71 -3.56
CA TYR A 49 16.78 -6.13 -2.19
C TYR A 49 15.63 -6.87 -1.49
N SER A 50 14.38 -6.63 -1.88
CA SER A 50 13.24 -7.11 -1.11
C SER A 50 12.17 -7.79 -1.96
N TYR A 51 11.93 -7.33 -3.19
CA TYR A 51 10.79 -7.80 -3.99
C TYR A 51 11.10 -8.96 -4.96
N VAL A 52 12.38 -9.36 -5.08
CA VAL A 52 12.82 -10.39 -6.05
C VAL A 52 12.15 -11.75 -5.85
N TRP A 53 11.84 -12.10 -4.59
CA TRP A 53 11.32 -13.43 -4.23
C TRP A 53 9.85 -13.39 -3.81
N TRP A 54 9.11 -12.34 -4.20
CA TRP A 54 7.72 -12.18 -3.80
C TRP A 54 6.77 -12.78 -4.82
N ASP A 55 5.93 -13.70 -4.34
CA ASP A 55 4.77 -14.17 -5.08
C ASP A 55 3.63 -13.14 -5.04
N TRP A 56 2.63 -13.34 -5.90
CA TRP A 56 1.46 -12.46 -5.99
C TRP A 56 0.75 -12.25 -4.64
N GLU A 57 0.58 -13.30 -3.83
CA GLU A 57 -0.07 -13.21 -2.52
C GLU A 57 0.65 -12.26 -1.55
N ARG A 58 1.98 -12.13 -1.67
CA ARG A 58 2.74 -11.20 -0.85
C ARG A 58 2.61 -9.77 -1.37
N TRP A 59 2.58 -9.61 -2.70
CA TRP A 59 2.36 -8.34 -3.37
C TRP A 59 0.97 -7.77 -3.08
N GLU A 60 -0.06 -8.59 -3.09
CA GLU A 60 -1.43 -8.20 -2.75
C GLU A 60 -1.51 -7.59 -1.34
N LYS A 61 -0.91 -8.27 -0.34
CA LYS A 61 -0.82 -7.75 1.03
C LYS A 61 -0.07 -6.42 1.12
N GLU A 62 0.97 -6.24 0.31
CA GLU A 62 1.72 -4.99 0.28
C GLU A 62 0.91 -3.86 -0.36
N ILE A 63 0.15 -4.14 -1.43
CA ILE A 63 -0.74 -3.18 -2.09
C ILE A 63 -1.85 -2.74 -1.14
N ASP A 64 -2.44 -3.69 -0.41
CA ASP A 64 -3.43 -3.39 0.62
C ASP A 64 -2.83 -2.52 1.72
N TRP A 65 -1.63 -2.85 2.21
CA TRP A 65 -0.93 -2.02 3.19
C TRP A 65 -0.64 -0.61 2.64
N MET A 66 -0.21 -0.49 1.39
CA MET A 66 0.03 0.81 0.74
C MET A 66 -1.25 1.65 0.68
N ALA A 67 -2.38 1.03 0.32
CA ALA A 67 -3.68 1.70 0.29
C ALA A 67 -4.12 2.19 1.68
N LEU A 68 -3.85 1.40 2.73
CA LEU A 68 -4.14 1.77 4.13
C LEU A 68 -3.28 2.94 4.62
N GLN A 69 -2.03 3.03 4.17
CA GLN A 69 -1.14 4.16 4.46
C GLN A 69 -1.44 5.40 3.59
N GLY A 70 -2.37 5.30 2.63
CA GLY A 70 -2.71 6.41 1.74
C GLY A 70 -1.59 6.76 0.75
N ILE A 71 -0.80 5.77 0.34
CA ILE A 71 0.19 5.87 -0.74
C ILE A 71 -0.57 5.91 -2.08
N ASN A 72 -0.20 6.85 -2.96
CA ASN A 72 -0.84 6.99 -4.26
C ASN A 72 0.13 7.02 -5.45
N LEU A 73 1.45 6.97 -5.18
CA LEU A 73 2.48 6.91 -6.21
C LEU A 73 3.49 5.81 -5.87
N PRO A 74 3.11 4.52 -5.98
CA PRO A 74 4.05 3.42 -5.86
C PRO A 74 4.85 3.25 -7.15
N LEU A 75 6.11 2.84 -7.00
CA LEU A 75 7.01 2.56 -8.10
C LEU A 75 6.74 1.16 -8.67
N ALA A 76 6.67 1.01 -10.00
CA ALA A 76 6.36 -0.27 -10.65
C ALA A 76 7.49 -0.69 -11.59
N PHE A 77 8.49 -1.40 -11.05
CA PHE A 77 9.64 -1.89 -11.82
C PHE A 77 9.43 -3.28 -12.44
N THR A 78 8.45 -4.04 -11.98
CA THR A 78 8.23 -5.43 -12.42
C THR A 78 7.89 -5.50 -13.91
N GLY A 79 8.66 -6.31 -14.66
CA GLY A 79 8.34 -6.63 -16.06
C GLY A 79 8.96 -5.69 -17.11
N GLN A 80 9.81 -4.74 -16.71
CA GLN A 80 10.52 -3.85 -17.64
C GLN A 80 11.43 -4.64 -18.60
N GLU A 81 12.00 -5.76 -18.16
CA GLU A 81 12.87 -6.64 -18.94
C GLU A 81 12.14 -7.25 -20.15
N SER A 82 10.85 -7.56 -20.00
CA SER A 82 10.02 -8.11 -21.09
C SER A 82 9.80 -7.09 -22.21
N ILE A 83 9.73 -5.80 -21.86
CA ILE A 83 9.61 -4.70 -22.82
C ILE A 83 10.96 -4.52 -23.52
N TRP A 84 12.06 -4.54 -22.78
CA TRP A 84 13.41 -4.49 -23.35
C TRP A 84 13.69 -5.64 -24.32
N GLN A 85 13.28 -6.87 -23.99
CA GLN A 85 13.40 -8.00 -24.91
C GLN A 85 12.64 -7.74 -26.23
N LYS A 86 11.42 -7.20 -26.17
CA LYS A 86 10.66 -6.85 -27.38
C LYS A 86 11.34 -5.76 -28.21
N VAL A 87 11.96 -4.77 -27.57
CA VAL A 87 12.67 -3.70 -28.27
C VAL A 87 13.93 -4.23 -28.96
N PHE A 88 14.69 -5.11 -28.31
CA PHE A 88 15.98 -5.60 -28.83
C PHE A 88 15.86 -6.85 -29.73
N MET A 89 14.76 -7.59 -29.68
CA MET A 89 14.52 -8.75 -30.56
C MET A 89 13.82 -8.39 -31.88
N VAL A 90 13.43 -7.14 -32.09
CA VAL A 90 13.02 -6.65 -33.42
C VAL A 90 14.28 -6.36 -34.22
N ASN A 91 14.87 -7.42 -34.78
CA ASN A 91 15.80 -7.37 -35.89
C ASN A 91 15.69 -8.65 -36.71
#